data_AF-B5VPQ0-F1
#
_entry.id   AF-B5VPQ0-F1
#
_cell.length_a   1.000
_cell.length_b   1.000
_cell.length_c   1.000
_cell.angle_alpha   90.00
_cell.angle_beta   90.00
_cell.angle_gamma   90.00
#
_symmetry.space_group_name_H-M   'P 1'
#
loop_
_entity.id
_entity.type
_entity.pdbx_description
1 polymer ?
#
loop_
_entity_poly.entity_id
_entity_poly.type
_entity_poly.pdbx_seq_one_letter_code
_entity_poly.pdbx_strand_id
1 'polypeptide(L)'
;MILPLDFDEDENYRDFRPRMPKRQRIPPVVQLCKEMMPDIRTIGESVKAFEDDIKFLSEAIMNEYGHEDYFNNALLSTLNAVVVEQPQKQAAIALLTMVVNSKNNVAGKSIINYFFEELQKWCKQTYNDEFKSTSNETGPWNKIKLILRFLSILSPMFLVDELINIYKSLFELSIELNNLDPGNRVPLSEAIYTNTLLNIPYLFFFNRNNDGLRTKVEELLAYVEQNYLVKTTDINLLREYNGEPPYEMVELVRVVLPNVKKALINNLEQLNELFPDWNHLLTPQTGDEGFNDALTLPSVDDLKSFVRLNKNFGSVDSMWKTPRY
;
A
#
# COMPACT_ATOMS: atom_id res chain seq x y z
N MET A 1 7.68 -14.08 -93.71
CA MET A 1 8.86 -13.44 -93.11
C MET A 1 8.32 -12.57 -91.99
N ILE A 2 8.69 -12.92 -90.76
CA ILE A 2 8.07 -12.51 -89.51
C ILE A 2 8.71 -11.19 -89.07
N LEU A 3 7.91 -10.18 -88.76
CA LEU A 3 8.35 -8.98 -88.04
C LEU A 3 8.34 -9.29 -86.53
N PRO A 4 9.38 -8.88 -85.77
CA PRO A 4 9.45 -9.14 -84.35
C PRO A 4 8.49 -8.23 -83.59
N LEU A 5 7.70 -8.82 -82.68
CA LEU A 5 6.98 -8.11 -81.64
C LEU A 5 7.98 -7.88 -80.50
N ASP A 6 8.38 -6.62 -80.32
CA ASP A 6 9.11 -6.18 -79.14
C ASP A 6 8.24 -6.39 -77.90
N PHE A 7 8.84 -7.03 -76.90
CA PHE A 7 8.27 -7.22 -75.58
C PHE A 7 8.33 -5.88 -74.83
N ASP A 8 7.20 -5.16 -74.79
CA ASP A 8 6.96 -4.19 -73.73
C ASP A 8 6.61 -4.97 -72.45
N GLU A 9 7.66 -5.41 -71.76
CA GLU A 9 7.60 -5.67 -70.32
C GLU A 9 7.28 -4.36 -69.58
N ASP A 10 6.54 -4.47 -68.47
CA ASP A 10 6.21 -3.41 -67.51
C ASP A 10 4.93 -2.58 -67.73
N GLU A 11 3.74 -3.18 -67.56
CA GLU A 11 2.61 -2.43 -66.96
C GLU A 11 1.48 -3.35 -66.45
N ASN A 12 1.43 -3.53 -65.12
CA ASN A 12 0.28 -3.94 -64.26
C ASN A 12 0.53 -5.05 -63.24
N TYR A 13 1.68 -5.07 -62.54
CA TYR A 13 1.68 -5.60 -61.18
C TYR A 13 0.99 -4.60 -60.25
N ARG A 14 -0.34 -4.64 -60.19
CA ARG A 14 -1.11 -3.95 -59.14
C ARG A 14 -0.73 -4.57 -57.80
N ASP A 15 0.05 -3.84 -57.01
CA ASP A 15 0.46 -4.23 -55.67
C ASP A 15 -0.79 -4.30 -54.77
N PHE A 16 -1.43 -5.48 -54.68
CA PHE A 16 -2.60 -5.76 -53.85
C PHE A 16 -2.22 -5.94 -52.37
N ARG A 17 -1.29 -5.15 -51.85
CA ARG A 17 -1.03 -5.12 -50.41
C ARG A 17 -2.24 -4.44 -49.74
N PRO A 18 -2.88 -5.09 -48.75
CA PRO A 18 -3.91 -4.43 -47.96
C PRO A 18 -3.33 -3.13 -47.41
N ARG A 19 -3.95 -1.98 -47.74
CA ARG A 19 -3.57 -0.70 -47.14
C ARG A 19 -3.77 -0.84 -45.64
N MET A 20 -2.67 -1.04 -44.91
CA MET A 20 -2.76 -1.04 -43.45
C MET A 20 -3.38 0.29 -43.03
N PRO A 21 -4.42 0.28 -42.17
CA PRO A 21 -4.98 1.52 -41.68
C PRO A 21 -3.85 2.37 -41.10
N LYS A 22 -3.76 3.64 -41.52
CA LYS A 22 -2.79 4.60 -40.97
C LYS A 22 -2.86 4.50 -39.45
N ARG A 23 -1.75 4.13 -38.80
CA ARG A 23 -1.67 4.09 -37.32
C ARG A 23 -2.28 5.38 -36.79
N GLN A 24 -3.40 5.26 -36.08
CA GLN A 24 -4.01 6.42 -35.44
C GLN A 24 -2.96 7.07 -34.55
N ARG A 25 -2.74 8.37 -34.71
CA ARG A 25 -1.84 9.11 -33.81
C ARG A 25 -2.47 9.07 -32.43
N ILE A 26 -1.80 8.38 -31.51
CA ILE A 26 -2.20 8.34 -30.10
C ILE A 26 -2.01 9.76 -29.54
N PRO A 27 -2.96 10.30 -28.75
CA PRO A 27 -2.78 11.60 -28.09
C PRO A 27 -1.49 11.62 -27.27
N PRO A 28 -0.76 12.75 -27.22
CA PRO A 28 0.52 12.84 -26.51
C PRO A 28 0.46 12.36 -25.05
N VAL A 29 -0.58 12.72 -24.30
CA VAL A 29 -0.74 12.31 -22.90
C VAL A 29 -1.01 10.82 -22.75
N VAL A 30 -1.72 10.20 -23.70
CA VAL A 30 -1.91 8.75 -23.71
C VAL A 30 -0.59 8.03 -24.02
N GLN A 31 0.26 8.59 -24.87
CA GLN A 31 1.58 8.06 -25.13
C GLN A 31 2.49 8.18 -23.89
N LEU A 32 2.47 9.34 -23.22
CA LEU A 32 3.17 9.55 -21.96
C LEU A 32 2.73 8.52 -20.90
N CYS A 33 1.42 8.33 -20.71
CA CYS A 33 0.91 7.34 -19.76
C CYS A 33 1.34 5.91 -20.12
N LYS A 34 1.43 5.58 -21.41
CA LYS A 34 1.90 4.26 -21.87
C LYS A 34 3.37 4.00 -21.59
N GLU A 35 4.18 5.05 -21.45
CA GLU A 35 5.60 4.95 -21.14
C GLU A 35 5.82 5.02 -19.63
N MET A 36 5.24 6.03 -18.96
CA MET A 36 5.48 6.32 -17.54
C MET A 36 4.84 5.32 -16.57
N MET A 37 3.61 4.84 -16.82
CA MET A 37 2.93 3.94 -15.87
C MET A 37 3.61 2.57 -15.75
N PRO A 38 4.10 1.94 -16.84
CA PRO A 38 5.03 0.81 -16.74
C PRO A 38 6.26 1.10 -15.88
N ASP A 39 6.91 2.24 -16.05
CA ASP A 39 8.13 2.58 -15.32
C ASP A 39 7.88 2.69 -13.80
N ILE A 40 6.76 3.30 -13.41
CA ILE A 40 6.29 3.30 -12.01
C ILE A 40 6.08 1.87 -11.49
N ARG A 41 5.57 0.95 -12.31
CA ARG A 41 5.38 -0.45 -11.91
C ARG A 41 6.69 -1.21 -11.76
N THR A 42 7.73 -0.86 -12.50
CA THR A 42 9.06 -1.51 -12.45
C THR A 42 10.04 -0.80 -11.52
N ILE A 43 9.61 0.27 -10.83
CA ILE A 43 10.46 1.04 -9.93
C ILE A 43 11.12 0.15 -8.87
N GLY A 44 12.42 0.35 -8.66
CA GLY A 44 13.20 -0.39 -7.67
C GLY A 44 13.62 -1.81 -8.10
N GLU A 45 13.31 -2.25 -9.32
CA GLU A 45 13.82 -3.53 -9.85
C GLU A 45 15.30 -3.46 -10.24
N SER A 46 15.79 -2.28 -10.63
CA SER A 46 17.19 -2.02 -10.96
C SER A 46 17.79 -1.01 -9.99
N VAL A 47 18.75 -1.44 -9.18
CA VAL A 47 19.48 -0.55 -8.25
C VAL A 47 20.20 0.58 -9.00
N LYS A 48 20.71 0.30 -10.20
CA LYS A 48 21.45 1.30 -11.01
C LYS A 48 20.55 2.37 -11.59
N ALA A 49 19.31 2.02 -11.94
CA ALA A 49 18.36 2.95 -12.54
C ALA A 49 17.55 3.70 -11.48
N PHE A 50 17.50 3.21 -10.24
CA PHE A 50 16.57 3.71 -9.22
C PHE A 50 16.62 5.22 -8.98
N GLU A 51 17.82 5.80 -8.84
CA GLU A 51 17.95 7.25 -8.61
C GLU A 51 17.49 8.07 -9.82
N ASP A 52 17.87 7.62 -11.01
CA ASP A 52 17.46 8.22 -12.28
C ASP A 52 15.95 8.09 -12.49
N ASP A 53 15.36 6.93 -12.19
CA ASP A 53 13.92 6.68 -12.25
C ASP A 53 13.16 7.63 -11.31
N ILE A 54 13.61 7.79 -10.06
CA ILE A 54 13.00 8.74 -9.11
C ILE A 54 13.06 10.17 -9.66
N LYS A 55 14.19 10.56 -10.24
CA LYS A 55 14.36 11.89 -10.82
C LYS A 55 13.47 12.11 -12.05
N PHE A 56 13.51 11.22 -13.04
CA PHE A 56 12.74 11.36 -14.27
C PHE A 56 11.24 11.25 -14.05
N LEU A 57 10.79 10.30 -13.22
CA LEU A 57 9.38 10.15 -12.88
C LEU A 57 8.86 11.36 -12.09
N SER A 58 9.63 11.87 -11.13
CA SER A 58 9.20 13.06 -10.40
C SER A 58 9.10 14.28 -11.32
N GLU A 59 10.06 14.48 -12.24
CA GLU A 59 10.02 15.54 -13.25
C GLU A 59 8.80 15.44 -14.18
N ALA A 60 8.51 14.24 -14.68
CA ALA A 60 7.32 14.02 -15.50
C ALA A 60 6.03 14.30 -14.73
N ILE A 61 5.89 13.80 -13.51
CA ILE A 61 4.70 14.02 -12.68
C ILE A 61 4.51 15.51 -12.41
N MET A 62 5.55 16.23 -12.00
CA MET A 62 5.43 17.65 -11.65
C MET A 62 4.97 18.53 -12.81
N ASN A 63 5.42 18.21 -14.03
CA ASN A 63 5.16 19.01 -15.22
C ASN A 63 3.79 18.71 -15.83
N GLU A 64 3.22 17.53 -15.58
CA GLU A 64 2.00 17.06 -16.27
C GLU A 64 0.79 17.00 -15.31
N TYR A 65 1.03 16.93 -14.01
CA TYR A 65 -0.04 16.87 -13.02
C TYR A 65 -0.89 18.15 -13.02
N GLY A 66 -2.21 17.98 -13.19
CA GLY A 66 -3.16 19.09 -13.25
C GLY A 66 -3.42 19.66 -14.65
N HIS A 67 -2.70 19.19 -15.68
CA HIS A 67 -2.97 19.58 -17.07
C HIS A 67 -4.08 18.75 -17.71
N GLU A 68 -4.08 17.43 -17.49
CA GLU A 68 -5.12 16.52 -17.99
C GLU A 68 -5.60 15.54 -16.92
N ASP A 69 -6.92 15.43 -16.75
CA ASP A 69 -7.54 14.49 -15.79
C ASP A 69 -7.20 13.04 -16.12
N TYR A 70 -7.01 12.71 -17.40
CA TYR A 70 -6.62 11.37 -17.82
C TYR A 70 -5.27 10.96 -17.21
N PHE A 71 -4.28 11.86 -17.23
CA PHE A 71 -2.98 11.62 -16.62
C PHE A 71 -3.09 11.45 -15.11
N ASN A 72 -3.80 12.37 -14.44
CA ASN A 72 -4.01 12.31 -12.99
C ASN A 72 -4.65 10.99 -12.56
N ASN A 73 -5.71 10.57 -13.24
CA ASN A 73 -6.41 9.31 -12.96
C ASN A 73 -5.52 8.09 -13.22
N ALA A 74 -4.78 8.07 -14.32
CA ALA A 74 -3.86 6.98 -14.65
C ALA A 74 -2.71 6.87 -13.61
N LEU A 75 -2.15 8.01 -13.20
CA LEU A 75 -1.12 8.08 -12.16
C LEU A 75 -1.65 7.55 -10.84
N LEU A 76 -2.74 8.12 -10.31
CA LEU A 76 -3.30 7.75 -9.00
C LEU A 76 -3.75 6.29 -8.96
N SER A 77 -4.36 5.79 -10.05
CA SER A 77 -4.72 4.38 -10.17
C SER A 77 -3.49 3.46 -10.16
N THR A 78 -2.44 3.84 -10.88
CA THR A 78 -1.18 3.06 -10.93
C THR A 78 -0.47 3.05 -9.58
N LEU A 79 -0.37 4.22 -8.91
CA LEU A 79 0.20 4.31 -7.57
C LEU A 79 -0.57 3.43 -6.58
N ASN A 80 -1.91 3.48 -6.60
CA ASN A 80 -2.75 2.63 -5.74
C ASN A 80 -2.46 1.15 -5.99
N ALA A 81 -2.45 0.73 -7.26
CA ALA A 81 -2.18 -0.66 -7.63
C ALA A 81 -0.82 -1.13 -7.12
N VAL A 82 0.24 -0.34 -7.29
CA VAL A 82 1.58 -0.71 -6.77
C VAL A 82 1.58 -0.78 -5.24
N VAL A 83 1.00 0.21 -4.56
CA VAL A 83 0.95 0.24 -3.09
C VAL A 83 0.21 -0.98 -2.52
N VAL A 84 -0.87 -1.39 -3.18
CA VAL A 84 -1.78 -2.43 -2.69
C VAL A 84 -1.39 -3.84 -3.15
N GLU A 85 -0.74 -3.98 -4.30
CA GLU A 85 -0.40 -5.29 -4.87
C GLU A 85 1.08 -5.63 -4.68
N GLN A 86 1.95 -4.64 -4.50
CA GLN A 86 3.40 -4.80 -4.39
C GLN A 86 3.94 -4.11 -3.13
N PRO A 87 3.63 -4.62 -1.92
CA PRO A 87 4.01 -3.98 -0.65
C PRO A 87 5.51 -3.69 -0.52
N GLN A 88 6.37 -4.50 -1.15
CA GLN A 88 7.82 -4.32 -1.18
C GLN A 88 8.28 -3.05 -1.91
N LYS A 89 7.45 -2.47 -2.79
CA LYS A 89 7.76 -1.24 -3.54
C LYS A 89 7.21 0.03 -2.89
N GLN A 90 6.44 -0.07 -1.80
CA GLN A 90 5.79 1.09 -1.18
C GLN A 90 6.77 2.20 -0.79
N ALA A 91 7.97 1.85 -0.29
CA ALA A 91 8.96 2.84 0.08
C ALA A 91 9.48 3.65 -1.12
N ALA A 92 9.57 3.03 -2.31
CA ALA A 92 9.98 3.72 -3.54
C ALA A 92 8.89 4.69 -4.01
N ILE A 93 7.64 4.25 -3.95
CA ILE A 93 6.48 5.11 -4.26
C ILE A 93 6.36 6.27 -3.26
N ALA A 94 6.67 6.02 -1.98
CA ALA A 94 6.64 7.05 -0.96
C ALA A 94 7.74 8.09 -1.19
N LEU A 95 8.96 7.64 -1.50
CA LEU A 95 10.06 8.52 -1.90
C LEU A 95 9.70 9.38 -3.12
N LEU A 96 9.17 8.76 -4.18
CA LEU A 96 8.70 9.47 -5.37
C LEU A 96 7.67 10.56 -5.00
N THR A 97 6.71 10.22 -4.15
CA THR A 97 5.66 11.15 -3.70
C THR A 97 6.25 12.33 -2.92
N MET A 98 7.20 12.08 -2.02
CA MET A 98 7.89 13.14 -1.26
C MET A 98 8.74 14.06 -2.14
N VAL A 99 9.43 13.49 -3.14
CA VAL A 99 10.20 14.28 -4.12
C VAL A 99 9.25 15.15 -4.96
N VAL A 100 8.14 14.61 -5.42
CA VAL A 100 7.09 15.37 -6.14
C VAL A 100 6.55 16.49 -5.24
N ASN A 101 6.20 16.19 -3.98
CA ASN A 101 5.65 17.18 -3.04
C ASN A 101 6.58 18.37 -2.81
N SER A 102 7.90 18.11 -2.65
CA SER A 102 8.87 19.17 -2.37
C SER A 102 8.99 20.23 -3.46
N LYS A 103 8.54 19.93 -4.68
CA LYS A 103 8.62 20.79 -5.86
C LYS A 103 7.25 21.20 -6.39
N ASN A 104 6.24 20.33 -6.24
CA ASN A 104 4.83 20.59 -6.55
C ASN A 104 3.97 20.06 -5.39
N ASN A 105 3.74 20.91 -4.38
CA ASN A 105 2.95 20.58 -3.20
C ASN A 105 1.51 20.16 -3.57
N VAL A 106 0.91 20.80 -4.58
CA VAL A 106 -0.46 20.48 -5.03
C VAL A 106 -0.55 19.02 -5.48
N ALA A 107 0.42 18.54 -6.26
CA ALA A 107 0.47 17.15 -6.69
C ALA A 107 0.70 16.20 -5.50
N GLY A 108 1.65 16.51 -4.61
CA GLY A 108 1.91 15.72 -3.40
C GLY A 108 0.70 15.59 -2.48
N LYS A 109 0.05 16.71 -2.17
CA LYS A 109 -1.18 16.77 -1.38
C LYS A 109 -2.34 16.01 -2.02
N SER A 110 -2.49 16.11 -3.34
CA SER A 110 -3.54 15.38 -4.05
C SER A 110 -3.30 13.86 -4.02
N ILE A 111 -2.06 13.38 -4.09
CA ILE A 111 -1.72 11.97 -3.91
C ILE A 111 -2.07 11.51 -2.49
N ILE A 112 -1.68 12.28 -1.46
CA ILE A 112 -2.02 12.00 -0.06
C ILE A 112 -3.54 11.86 0.13
N ASN A 113 -4.30 12.85 -0.34
CA ASN A 113 -5.75 12.89 -0.16
C ASN A 113 -6.41 11.71 -0.88
N TYR A 114 -5.95 11.37 -2.08
CA TYR A 114 -6.43 10.19 -2.79
C TYR A 114 -6.21 8.88 -2.00
N PHE A 115 -5.04 8.69 -1.38
CA PHE A 115 -4.81 7.49 -0.54
C PHE A 115 -5.65 7.51 0.73
N PHE A 116 -5.91 8.68 1.31
CA PHE A 116 -6.82 8.81 2.45
C PHE A 116 -8.28 8.52 2.07
N GLU A 117 -8.72 8.98 0.90
CA GLU A 117 -10.04 8.64 0.34
C GLU A 117 -10.17 7.14 0.06
N GLU A 118 -9.12 6.50 -0.48
CA GLU A 118 -9.09 5.05 -0.66
C GLU A 118 -9.12 4.32 0.70
N LEU A 119 -8.40 4.80 1.72
CA LEU A 119 -8.49 4.27 3.08
C LEU A 119 -9.94 4.30 3.58
N GLN A 120 -10.60 5.46 3.47
CA GLN A 120 -11.99 5.65 3.87
C GLN A 120 -12.96 4.74 3.09
N LYS A 121 -12.76 4.62 1.78
CA LYS A 121 -13.53 3.72 0.93
C LYS A 121 -13.39 2.28 1.40
N TRP A 122 -12.18 1.82 1.71
CA TRP A 122 -11.97 0.45 2.20
C TRP A 122 -12.56 0.24 3.59
N CYS A 123 -12.52 1.23 4.49
CA CYS A 123 -13.23 1.19 5.77
C CYS A 123 -14.74 0.98 5.57
N LYS A 124 -15.37 1.71 4.63
CA LYS A 124 -16.79 1.52 4.27
C LYS A 124 -17.10 0.13 3.71
N GLN A 125 -16.16 -0.48 2.97
CA GLN A 125 -16.33 -1.83 2.45
C GLN A 125 -16.24 -2.91 3.53
N THR A 126 -15.73 -2.64 4.74
CA THR A 126 -15.55 -3.67 5.78
C THR A 126 -16.85 -4.24 6.35
N TYR A 127 -17.97 -3.52 6.22
CA TYR A 127 -19.30 -3.92 6.68
C TYR A 127 -20.32 -4.01 5.53
N ASN A 128 -19.85 -4.04 4.29
CA ASN A 128 -20.72 -4.20 3.13
C ASN A 128 -21.05 -5.68 2.91
N ASP A 129 -22.26 -6.10 3.23
CA ASP A 129 -22.72 -7.49 3.06
C ASP A 129 -22.66 -8.00 1.60
N GLU A 130 -22.66 -7.11 0.62
CA GLU A 130 -22.58 -7.44 -0.81
C GLU A 130 -21.13 -7.53 -1.33
N PHE A 131 -20.14 -7.27 -0.47
CA PHE A 131 -18.74 -7.33 -0.88
C PHE A 131 -18.35 -8.73 -1.35
N LYS A 132 -17.86 -8.82 -2.58
CA LYS A 132 -17.36 -10.06 -3.19
C LYS A 132 -15.88 -9.91 -3.48
N SER A 133 -15.05 -10.59 -2.69
CA SER A 133 -13.62 -10.69 -2.97
C SER A 133 -13.43 -11.41 -4.31
N THR A 134 -12.77 -10.75 -5.26
CA THR A 134 -12.29 -11.43 -6.47
C THR A 134 -11.17 -12.42 -6.11
N SER A 135 -10.85 -13.37 -7.00
CA SER A 135 -9.86 -14.42 -6.74
C SER A 135 -8.47 -13.90 -6.35
N ASN A 136 -8.14 -12.67 -6.77
CA ASN A 136 -6.85 -12.02 -6.52
C ASN A 136 -6.91 -11.00 -5.37
N GLU A 137 -8.06 -10.86 -4.69
CA GLU A 137 -8.25 -9.88 -3.63
C GLU A 137 -8.10 -10.48 -2.23
N THR A 138 -7.33 -9.79 -1.42
CA THR A 138 -7.02 -10.12 -0.02
C THR A 138 -8.00 -9.49 0.97
N GLY A 139 -9.15 -8.96 0.52
CA GLY A 139 -10.18 -8.31 1.36
C GLY A 139 -9.84 -6.89 1.89
N PRO A 140 -10.84 -6.16 2.41
CA PRO A 140 -10.73 -4.73 2.73
C PRO A 140 -9.74 -4.43 3.86
N TRP A 141 -9.65 -5.28 4.90
CA TRP A 141 -8.70 -5.08 6.00
C TRP A 141 -7.24 -5.17 5.57
N ASN A 142 -6.91 -5.99 4.57
CA ASN A 142 -5.56 -6.02 4.02
C ASN A 142 -5.28 -4.75 3.18
N LYS A 143 -6.27 -4.22 2.45
CA LYS A 143 -6.13 -2.94 1.74
C LYS A 143 -5.89 -1.79 2.72
N ILE A 144 -6.66 -1.73 3.80
CA ILE A 144 -6.49 -0.77 4.90
C ILE A 144 -5.08 -0.86 5.48
N LYS A 145 -4.60 -2.07 5.80
CA LYS A 145 -3.23 -2.29 6.28
C LYS A 145 -2.18 -1.72 5.31
N LEU A 146 -2.30 -2.00 4.03
CA LEU A 146 -1.31 -1.60 3.03
C LEU A 146 -1.31 -0.10 2.79
N ILE A 147 -2.49 0.54 2.78
CA ILE A 147 -2.61 1.99 2.67
C ILE A 147 -2.09 2.68 3.94
N LEU A 148 -2.44 2.18 5.12
CA LEU A 148 -1.91 2.69 6.40
C LEU A 148 -0.37 2.63 6.41
N ARG A 149 0.21 1.52 5.94
CA ARG A 149 1.66 1.39 5.82
C ARG A 149 2.25 2.46 4.91
N PHE A 150 1.66 2.66 3.73
CA PHE A 150 2.10 3.69 2.80
C PHE A 150 2.05 5.09 3.41
N LEU A 151 0.92 5.47 4.03
CA LEU A 151 0.78 6.75 4.76
C LEU A 151 1.81 6.89 5.89
N SER A 152 2.19 5.78 6.52
CA SER A 152 3.20 5.78 7.59
C SER A 152 4.60 6.06 7.05
N ILE A 153 4.97 5.50 5.90
CA ILE A 153 6.27 5.78 5.25
C ILE A 153 6.37 7.27 4.87
N LEU A 154 5.25 7.88 4.50
CA LEU A 154 5.11 9.30 4.20
C LEU A 154 5.14 10.21 5.45
N SER A 155 5.42 9.69 6.65
CA SER A 155 5.40 10.47 7.89
C SER A 155 6.20 11.79 7.89
N PRO A 156 7.31 11.97 7.13
CA PRO A 156 7.96 13.28 7.04
C PRO A 156 7.09 14.39 6.45
N MET A 157 6.05 14.03 5.68
CA MET A 157 5.12 14.99 5.07
C MET A 157 4.06 15.48 6.06
N PHE A 158 3.69 14.64 7.03
CA PHE A 158 2.50 14.84 7.85
C PHE A 158 2.76 15.54 9.17
N LEU A 159 1.72 16.22 9.66
CA LEU A 159 1.60 16.53 11.07
C LEU A 159 1.56 15.22 11.88
N VAL A 160 2.43 15.12 12.89
CA VAL A 160 2.58 13.89 13.69
C VAL A 160 1.26 13.46 14.32
N ASP A 161 0.49 14.40 14.89
CA ASP A 161 -0.77 14.07 15.57
C ASP A 161 -1.82 13.50 14.59
N GLU A 162 -1.86 13.93 13.33
CA GLU A 162 -2.79 13.41 12.32
C GLU A 162 -2.57 11.91 12.07
N LEU A 163 -1.32 11.51 11.86
CA LEU A 163 -0.98 10.10 11.68
C LEU A 163 -1.23 9.30 12.95
N ILE A 164 -0.81 9.81 14.11
CA ILE A 164 -0.98 9.10 15.39
C ILE A 164 -2.47 8.90 15.72
N ASN A 165 -3.33 9.86 15.37
CA ASN A 165 -4.78 9.74 15.56
C ASN A 165 -5.38 8.59 14.72
N ILE A 166 -4.94 8.38 13.47
CA ILE A 166 -5.37 7.23 12.66
C ILE A 166 -5.06 5.90 13.37
N TYR A 167 -3.82 5.78 13.86
CA TYR A 167 -3.41 4.58 14.60
C TYR A 167 -4.23 4.39 15.88
N LYS A 168 -4.43 5.48 16.63
CA LYS A 168 -5.21 5.46 17.87
C LYS A 168 -6.64 4.99 17.62
N SER A 169 -7.34 5.52 16.61
CA SER A 169 -8.70 5.12 16.27
C SER A 169 -8.79 3.64 15.85
N LEU A 170 -7.80 3.13 15.10
CA LEU A 170 -7.75 1.71 14.75
C LEU A 170 -7.51 0.81 15.98
N PHE A 171 -6.68 1.26 16.92
CA PHE A 171 -6.47 0.54 18.18
C PHE A 171 -7.70 0.58 19.08
N GLU A 172 -8.36 1.72 19.21
CA GLU A 172 -9.62 1.87 19.94
C GLU A 172 -10.67 0.90 19.40
N LEU A 173 -10.89 0.89 18.07
CA LEU A 173 -11.79 -0.08 17.42
C LEU A 173 -11.39 -1.53 17.74
N SER A 174 -10.09 -1.84 17.68
CA SER A 174 -9.58 -3.16 17.99
C SER A 174 -9.85 -3.56 19.45
N ILE A 175 -9.64 -2.65 20.40
CA ILE A 175 -9.89 -2.84 21.83
C ILE A 175 -11.39 -3.04 22.09
N GLU A 176 -12.25 -2.21 21.50
CA GLU A 176 -13.70 -2.34 21.64
C GLU A 176 -14.20 -3.68 21.10
N LEU A 177 -13.71 -4.10 19.93
CA LEU A 177 -14.00 -5.43 19.38
C LEU A 177 -13.47 -6.55 20.27
N ASN A 178 -12.30 -6.38 20.90
CA ASN A 178 -11.76 -7.37 21.85
C ASN A 178 -12.70 -7.52 23.05
N ASN A 179 -13.31 -6.43 23.51
CA ASN A 179 -14.18 -6.40 24.68
C ASN A 179 -15.59 -6.94 24.42
N LEU A 180 -15.99 -7.19 23.16
CA LEU A 180 -17.30 -7.79 22.83
C LEU A 180 -17.50 -9.18 23.45
N ASP A 181 -16.45 -9.98 23.52
CA ASP A 181 -16.48 -11.30 24.12
C ASP A 181 -15.24 -11.49 24.99
N PRO A 182 -15.28 -11.11 26.30
CA PRO A 182 -14.11 -11.14 27.17
C PRO A 182 -13.46 -12.53 27.31
N GLY A 183 -14.25 -13.61 27.13
CA GLY A 183 -13.78 -14.98 27.30
C GLY A 183 -13.15 -15.58 26.06
N ASN A 184 -13.55 -15.15 24.86
CA ASN A 184 -13.08 -15.75 23.60
C ASN A 184 -12.27 -14.79 22.74
N ARG A 185 -11.45 -15.39 21.87
CA ARG A 185 -10.74 -14.68 20.81
C ARG A 185 -11.70 -14.12 19.77
N VAL A 186 -11.34 -12.93 19.30
CA VAL A 186 -12.07 -12.14 18.32
C VAL A 186 -11.14 -11.94 17.12
N PRO A 187 -11.24 -12.78 16.06
CA PRO A 187 -10.26 -12.77 14.96
C PRO A 187 -10.10 -11.42 14.28
N LEU A 188 -11.19 -10.68 14.08
CA LEU A 188 -11.15 -9.35 13.49
C LEU A 188 -10.38 -8.35 14.36
N SER A 189 -10.61 -8.34 15.68
CA SER A 189 -9.88 -7.51 16.63
C SER A 189 -8.38 -7.80 16.55
N GLU A 190 -8.00 -9.08 16.60
CA GLU A 190 -6.59 -9.49 16.51
C GLU A 190 -5.93 -9.12 15.18
N ALA A 191 -6.68 -9.19 14.07
CA ALA A 191 -6.21 -8.78 12.77
C ALA A 191 -5.94 -7.27 12.72
N ILE A 192 -6.85 -6.43 13.24
CA ILE A 192 -6.66 -4.98 13.31
C ILE A 192 -5.48 -4.64 14.22
N TYR A 193 -5.45 -5.19 15.43
CA TYR A 193 -4.34 -5.03 16.39
C TYR A 193 -2.98 -5.34 15.76
N THR A 194 -2.85 -6.53 15.16
CA THR A 194 -1.59 -7.01 14.61
C THR A 194 -1.17 -6.18 13.39
N ASN A 195 -2.09 -5.91 12.48
CA ASN A 195 -1.78 -5.15 11.26
C ASN A 195 -1.39 -3.70 11.58
N THR A 196 -2.07 -3.07 12.54
CA THR A 196 -1.76 -1.70 12.98
C THR A 196 -0.39 -1.66 13.66
N LEU A 197 -0.08 -2.58 14.57
CA LEU A 197 1.26 -2.64 15.21
C LEU A 197 2.38 -2.86 14.21
N LEU A 198 2.21 -3.77 13.25
CA LEU A 198 3.22 -4.07 12.23
C LEU A 198 3.51 -2.91 11.28
N ASN A 199 2.65 -1.89 11.23
CA ASN A 199 2.88 -0.69 10.43
C ASN A 199 3.65 0.41 11.19
N ILE A 200 3.71 0.35 12.53
CA ILE A 200 4.42 1.36 13.36
C ILE A 200 5.89 1.55 12.95
N PRO A 201 6.70 0.49 12.72
CA PRO A 201 8.10 0.69 12.30
C PRO A 201 8.24 1.52 11.02
N TYR A 202 7.25 1.46 10.12
CA TYR A 202 7.28 2.21 8.87
C TYR A 202 7.09 3.73 9.06
N LEU A 203 6.54 4.18 10.20
CA LEU A 203 6.53 5.61 10.57
C LEU A 203 7.94 6.21 10.63
N PHE A 204 8.95 5.38 10.88
CA PHE A 204 10.33 5.80 11.01
C PHE A 204 11.17 5.49 9.77
N PHE A 205 10.58 5.06 8.65
CA PHE A 205 11.37 4.71 7.46
C PHE A 205 12.24 5.89 7.00
N PHE A 206 11.61 7.06 6.80
CA PHE A 206 12.26 8.32 6.41
C PHE A 206 12.28 9.39 7.52
N ASN A 207 11.82 9.05 8.73
CA ASN A 207 11.59 10.02 9.82
C ASN A 207 12.26 9.61 11.13
N ARG A 208 13.44 8.98 11.04
CA ARG A 208 14.13 8.36 12.18
C ARG A 208 14.48 9.34 13.29
N ASN A 209 14.77 10.60 12.94
CA ASN A 209 15.30 11.60 13.86
C ASN A 209 14.21 12.47 14.52
N ASN A 210 12.93 12.15 14.33
CA ASN A 210 11.83 12.95 14.87
C ASN A 210 11.46 12.49 16.29
N ASP A 211 11.99 13.21 17.30
CA ASP A 211 11.74 12.91 18.71
C ASP A 211 10.29 13.13 19.14
N GLY A 212 9.58 14.04 18.47
CA GLY A 212 8.14 14.25 18.68
C GLY A 212 7.33 13.01 18.28
N LEU A 213 7.61 12.46 17.11
CA LEU A 213 7.01 11.21 16.64
C LEU A 213 7.36 10.03 17.55
N ARG A 214 8.62 9.93 18.00
CA ARG A 214 9.05 8.86 18.93
C ARG A 214 8.25 8.89 20.23
N THR A 215 8.16 10.06 20.88
CA THR A 215 7.39 10.23 22.12
C THR A 215 5.93 9.82 21.94
N LYS A 216 5.29 10.26 20.85
CA LYS A 216 3.89 9.92 20.56
C LYS A 216 3.67 8.44 20.29
N VAL A 217 4.62 7.78 19.60
CA VAL A 217 4.57 6.33 19.39
C VAL A 217 4.76 5.57 20.70
N GLU A 218 5.66 6.02 21.58
CA GLU A 218 5.84 5.41 22.90
C GLU A 218 4.56 5.51 23.75
N GLU A 219 3.92 6.68 23.79
CA GLU A 219 2.63 6.90 24.45
C GLU A 219 1.55 5.98 23.88
N LEU A 220 1.46 5.88 22.54
CA LEU A 220 0.52 5.03 21.85
C LEU A 220 0.73 3.54 22.18
N LEU A 221 1.98 3.07 22.16
CA LEU A 221 2.31 1.68 22.49
C LEU A 221 2.01 1.36 23.95
N ALA A 222 2.26 2.29 24.88
CA ALA A 222 1.92 2.14 26.29
C ALA A 222 0.39 2.08 26.49
N TYR A 223 -0.37 2.94 25.80
CA TYR A 223 -1.82 2.91 25.80
C TYR A 223 -2.35 1.55 25.32
N VAL A 224 -1.85 1.06 24.19
CA VAL A 224 -2.29 -0.23 23.63
C VAL A 224 -1.96 -1.40 24.55
N GLU A 225 -0.76 -1.41 25.15
CA GLU A 225 -0.35 -2.44 26.10
C GLU A 225 -1.25 -2.51 27.34
N GLN A 226 -1.71 -1.36 27.84
CA GLN A 226 -2.57 -1.29 29.01
C GLN A 226 -4.03 -1.69 28.71
N ASN A 227 -4.51 -1.42 27.50
CA ASN A 227 -5.93 -1.53 27.17
C ASN A 227 -6.29 -2.76 26.32
N TYR A 228 -5.34 -3.35 25.58
CA TYR A 228 -5.61 -4.51 24.74
C TYR A 228 -5.26 -5.83 25.45
N LEU A 229 -6.28 -6.63 25.76
CA LEU A 229 -6.09 -7.95 26.36
C LEU A 229 -5.78 -9.00 25.29
N VAL A 230 -4.54 -9.50 25.28
CA VAL A 230 -4.15 -10.65 24.44
C VAL A 230 -4.75 -11.93 25.04
N LYS A 231 -5.65 -12.56 24.29
CA LYS A 231 -6.28 -13.83 24.64
C LYS A 231 -5.55 -14.96 23.94
N THR A 232 -5.12 -15.96 24.71
CA THR A 232 -4.36 -17.09 24.19
C THR A 232 -5.24 -18.31 23.98
N THR A 233 -4.85 -19.18 23.07
CA THR A 233 -5.50 -20.49 22.91
C THR A 233 -4.44 -21.52 22.57
N ASP A 234 -4.52 -22.72 23.14
CA ASP A 234 -3.62 -23.81 22.75
C ASP A 234 -4.08 -24.40 21.41
N ILE A 235 -3.57 -23.85 20.31
CA ILE A 235 -3.81 -24.36 18.96
C ILE A 235 -2.51 -24.97 18.45
N ASN A 236 -2.41 -26.29 18.52
CA ASN A 236 -1.26 -27.02 17.99
C ASN A 236 -1.70 -28.05 16.96
N LEU A 237 -1.93 -27.58 15.72
CA LEU A 237 -2.28 -28.43 14.58
C LEU A 237 -1.16 -29.38 14.17
N LEU A 238 0.09 -29.08 14.53
CA LEU A 238 1.28 -29.84 14.14
C LEU A 238 1.84 -30.69 15.29
N ARG A 239 1.09 -30.82 16.40
CA ARG A 239 1.55 -31.53 17.61
C ARG A 239 1.90 -32.99 17.32
N GLU A 240 1.17 -33.60 16.39
CA GLU A 240 1.41 -34.98 15.95
C GLU A 240 2.66 -35.14 15.08
N TYR A 241 3.16 -34.04 14.50
CA TYR A 241 4.32 -34.02 13.59
C TYR A 241 5.58 -33.45 14.24
N ASN A 242 5.45 -32.74 15.36
CA ASN A 242 6.55 -32.04 16.05
C ASN A 242 6.74 -32.62 17.46
N GLY A 243 7.52 -33.70 17.58
CA GLY A 243 7.88 -34.27 18.89
C GLY A 243 8.74 -33.32 19.74
N GLU A 244 9.88 -32.88 19.20
CA GLU A 244 10.78 -31.87 19.79
C GLU A 244 11.22 -30.86 18.72
N PRO A 245 10.40 -29.85 18.40
CA PRO A 245 10.79 -28.84 17.42
C PRO A 245 11.95 -27.98 17.94
N PRO A 246 12.92 -27.58 17.09
CA PRO A 246 14.05 -26.73 17.50
C PRO A 246 13.63 -25.30 17.88
N TYR A 247 12.39 -24.91 17.59
CA TYR A 247 11.82 -23.60 17.88
C TYR A 247 10.45 -23.75 18.55
N GLU A 248 10.20 -22.94 19.58
CA GLU A 248 8.90 -22.84 20.22
C GLU A 248 7.90 -22.16 19.27
N MET A 249 6.73 -22.78 19.08
CA MET A 249 5.64 -22.14 18.33
C MET A 249 5.02 -21.05 19.19
N VAL A 250 5.01 -19.81 18.68
CA VAL A 250 4.44 -18.66 19.39
C VAL A 250 3.38 -17.99 18.54
N GLU A 251 2.26 -17.61 19.16
CA GLU A 251 1.18 -16.89 18.50
C GLU A 251 1.62 -15.47 18.13
N LEU A 252 1.40 -15.07 16.87
CA LEU A 252 1.79 -13.75 16.36
C LEU A 252 1.24 -12.60 17.20
N VAL A 253 -0.02 -12.70 17.64
CA VAL A 253 -0.71 -11.68 18.46
C VAL A 253 0.00 -11.45 19.79
N ARG A 254 0.68 -12.46 20.34
CA ARG A 254 1.44 -12.36 21.60
C ARG A 254 2.81 -11.69 21.41
N VAL A 255 3.46 -11.90 20.27
CA VAL A 255 4.83 -11.44 20.04
C VAL A 255 4.92 -10.11 19.30
N VAL A 256 3.86 -9.69 18.60
CA VAL A 256 3.90 -8.50 17.74
C VAL A 256 4.26 -7.23 18.52
N LEU A 257 3.62 -6.96 19.67
CA LEU A 257 3.90 -5.76 20.46
C LEU A 257 5.32 -5.77 21.06
N PRO A 258 5.78 -6.83 21.74
CA PRO A 258 7.17 -6.92 22.19
C PRO A 258 8.19 -6.75 21.08
N ASN A 259 7.94 -7.34 19.90
CA ASN A 259 8.84 -7.23 18.76
C ASN A 259 8.88 -5.82 18.17
N VAL A 260 7.73 -5.14 18.07
CA VAL A 260 7.68 -3.73 17.64
C VAL A 260 8.44 -2.86 18.63
N LYS A 261 8.19 -3.00 19.94
CA LYS A 261 8.97 -2.27 20.95
C LYS A 261 10.47 -2.55 20.83
N LYS A 262 10.86 -3.81 20.67
CA LYS A 262 12.27 -4.21 20.49
C LYS A 262 12.91 -3.56 19.26
N ALA A 263 12.17 -3.45 18.15
CA ALA A 263 12.64 -2.79 16.93
C ALA A 263 12.84 -1.28 17.11
N LEU A 264 12.13 -0.66 18.06
CA LEU A 264 12.21 0.78 18.32
C LEU A 264 13.19 1.16 19.45
N ILE A 265 13.63 0.21 20.28
CA ILE A 265 14.65 0.44 21.32
C ILE A 265 16.03 0.74 20.67
N ASN A 266 16.98 1.25 21.45
CA ASN A 266 18.36 1.55 21.03
C ASN A 266 18.42 2.50 19.83
N ASN A 267 17.67 3.60 19.87
CA ASN A 267 17.64 4.61 18.80
C ASN A 267 17.28 4.02 17.42
N LEU A 268 16.35 3.05 17.38
CA LEU A 268 15.83 2.46 16.15
C LEU A 268 16.89 1.69 15.33
N GLU A 269 17.98 1.21 15.94
CA GLU A 269 19.09 0.56 15.23
C GLU A 269 18.66 -0.65 14.40
N GLN A 270 17.72 -1.46 14.90
CA GLN A 270 17.18 -2.62 14.18
C GLN A 270 16.45 -2.23 12.89
N LEU A 271 16.00 -0.98 12.75
CA LEU A 271 15.40 -0.53 11.49
C LEU A 271 16.42 -0.43 10.35
N ASN A 272 17.73 -0.36 10.65
CA ASN A 272 18.79 -0.46 9.65
C ASN A 272 18.84 -1.85 8.99
N GLU A 273 18.51 -2.89 9.75
CA GLU A 273 18.47 -4.26 9.23
C GLU A 273 17.18 -4.54 8.45
N LEU A 274 16.10 -3.83 8.78
CA LEU A 274 14.77 -4.02 8.18
C LEU A 274 14.55 -3.20 6.91
N PHE A 275 15.13 -1.99 6.82
CA PHE A 275 14.82 -1.04 5.75
C PHE A 275 16.06 -0.60 4.98
N PRO A 276 15.98 -0.49 3.64
CA PRO A 276 17.05 0.12 2.87
C PRO A 276 17.17 1.60 3.24
N ASP A 277 18.40 2.11 3.20
CA ASP A 277 18.67 3.52 3.44
C ASP A 277 18.62 4.30 2.12
N TRP A 278 17.57 5.10 1.96
CA TRP A 278 17.37 6.01 0.82
C TRP A 278 17.29 7.47 1.27
N ASN A 279 17.77 7.79 2.47
CA ASN A 279 17.69 9.15 3.01
C ASN A 279 18.47 10.17 2.18
N HIS A 280 19.48 9.75 1.40
CA HIS A 280 20.22 10.63 0.50
C HIS A 280 19.40 11.12 -0.70
N LEU A 281 18.33 10.42 -1.06
CA LEU A 281 17.40 10.81 -2.14
C LEU A 281 16.21 11.63 -1.61
N LEU A 282 16.04 11.68 -0.28
CA LEU A 282 14.94 12.38 0.35
C LEU A 282 15.15 13.90 0.24
N THR A 283 14.15 14.59 -0.32
CA THR A 283 14.11 16.05 -0.32
C THR A 283 13.50 16.57 0.99
N PRO A 284 13.90 17.77 1.47
CA PRO A 284 13.30 18.38 2.67
C PRO A 284 11.77 18.45 2.55
N GLN A 285 11.08 17.99 3.58
CA GLN A 285 9.62 18.06 3.68
C GLN A 285 9.22 19.15 4.68
N THR A 286 8.07 19.79 4.43
CA THR A 286 7.52 20.84 5.30
C THR A 286 6.90 20.27 6.58
N GLY A 287 6.39 19.04 6.54
CA GLY A 287 5.85 18.34 7.70
C GLY A 287 4.54 18.91 8.24
N ASP A 288 3.84 19.70 7.43
CA ASP A 288 2.62 20.44 7.78
C ASP A 288 1.38 19.92 7.06
N GLU A 289 1.49 18.82 6.32
CA GLU A 289 0.35 18.22 5.63
C GLU A 289 -0.60 17.55 6.63
N GLY A 290 -1.87 17.95 6.61
CA GLY A 290 -2.97 17.24 7.27
C GLY A 290 -3.88 16.51 6.27
N PHE A 291 -4.87 15.78 6.77
CA PHE A 291 -5.94 15.26 5.92
C PHE A 291 -7.06 16.29 5.79
N ASN A 292 -7.78 16.28 4.66
CA ASN A 292 -8.92 17.19 4.48
C ASN A 292 -10.09 16.85 5.41
N ASP A 293 -10.27 15.56 5.70
CA ASP A 293 -11.36 15.01 6.48
C ASP A 293 -10.83 14.10 7.59
N ALA A 294 -11.62 13.90 8.64
CA ALA A 294 -11.32 12.92 9.69
C ALA A 294 -11.61 11.49 9.22
N LEU A 295 -10.82 10.52 9.71
CA LEU A 295 -11.05 9.11 9.43
C LEU A 295 -12.35 8.65 10.11
N THR A 296 -13.22 7.99 9.34
CA THR A 296 -14.51 7.49 9.83
C THR A 296 -14.46 5.97 9.81
N LEU A 297 -14.20 5.39 10.97
CA LEU A 297 -14.22 3.94 11.13
C LEU A 297 -15.65 3.42 11.26
N PRO A 298 -15.92 2.18 10.83
CA PRO A 298 -17.18 1.51 11.11
C PRO A 298 -17.41 1.38 12.62
N SER A 299 -18.68 1.40 13.03
CA SER A 299 -19.00 1.12 14.43
C SER A 299 -18.82 -0.36 14.76
N VAL A 300 -18.66 -0.66 16.04
CA VAL A 300 -18.63 -2.04 16.53
C VAL A 300 -19.90 -2.81 16.12
N ASP A 301 -21.05 -2.13 16.12
CA ASP A 301 -22.34 -2.72 15.73
C ASP A 301 -22.36 -3.12 14.25
N ASP A 302 -21.81 -2.29 13.36
CA ASP A 302 -21.68 -2.60 11.93
C ASP A 302 -20.81 -3.84 11.69
N LEU A 303 -19.80 -4.05 12.55
CA LEU A 303 -18.84 -5.14 12.41
C LEU A 303 -19.26 -6.45 13.10
N LYS A 304 -20.31 -6.46 13.93
CA LYS A 304 -20.73 -7.64 14.71
C LYS A 304 -20.90 -8.91 13.87
N SER A 305 -21.49 -8.79 12.68
CA SER A 305 -21.71 -9.91 11.76
C SER A 305 -20.42 -10.41 11.07
N PHE A 306 -19.35 -9.60 11.09
CA PHE A 306 -18.07 -9.85 10.41
C PHE A 306 -16.92 -10.20 11.36
N VAL A 307 -17.14 -10.17 12.67
CA VAL A 307 -16.13 -10.43 13.73
C VAL A 307 -15.31 -11.71 13.51
N ARG A 308 -15.93 -12.74 12.94
CA ARG A 308 -15.29 -14.06 12.71
C ARG A 308 -14.49 -14.14 11.39
N LEU A 309 -14.47 -13.08 10.57
CA LEU A 309 -13.80 -13.05 9.26
C LEU A 309 -14.28 -14.12 8.25
N ASN A 310 -15.49 -14.65 8.43
CA ASN A 310 -16.00 -15.80 7.68
C ASN A 310 -16.38 -15.51 6.22
N LYS A 311 -16.59 -14.23 5.84
CA LYS A 311 -17.10 -13.82 4.52
C LYS A 311 -16.01 -13.27 3.57
N ASN A 312 -14.76 -13.77 3.63
CA ASN A 312 -13.62 -13.30 2.82
C ASN A 312 -13.12 -11.86 3.10
N PHE A 313 -13.42 -11.32 4.30
CA PHE A 313 -13.02 -9.96 4.72
C PHE A 313 -11.61 -9.90 5.30
N GLY A 314 -10.57 -10.28 4.55
CA GLY A 314 -9.20 -9.93 4.97
C GLY A 314 -8.35 -11.01 5.62
N SER A 315 -8.77 -12.28 5.60
CA SER A 315 -7.90 -13.40 6.04
C SER A 315 -7.37 -14.16 4.83
N VAL A 316 -6.04 -14.26 4.69
CA VAL A 316 -5.39 -15.12 3.69
C VAL A 316 -5.82 -16.59 3.88
N ASP A 317 -6.18 -16.99 5.10
CA ASP A 317 -6.64 -18.34 5.39
C ASP A 317 -7.99 -18.66 4.72
N SER A 318 -8.80 -17.63 4.44
CA SER A 318 -10.02 -17.79 3.63
C SER A 318 -9.75 -18.05 2.16
N MET A 319 -8.53 -17.83 1.67
CA MET A 319 -8.14 -18.17 0.29
C MET A 319 -8.01 -19.67 0.07
N TRP A 320 -7.78 -20.46 1.14
CA TRP A 320 -7.61 -21.92 1.05
C TRP A 320 -8.93 -22.70 1.14
N LYS A 321 -10.06 -22.05 1.45
CA LYS A 321 -11.33 -22.74 1.70
C LYS A 321 -12.02 -23.30 0.45
N THR A 322 -11.62 -22.89 -0.76
CA THR A 322 -12.22 -23.36 -2.03
C THR A 322 -11.31 -23.07 -3.21
N PRO A 323 -11.16 -23.97 -4.20
CA PRO A 323 -10.72 -23.56 -5.52
C PRO A 323 -11.75 -22.57 -6.07
N ARG A 324 -11.32 -21.34 -6.33
CA ARG A 324 -12.15 -20.29 -6.93
C ARG A 324 -12.11 -20.51 -8.45
N TYR A 325 -13.25 -20.86 -9.06
CA TYR A 325 -13.41 -21.01 -10.51
C TYR A 325 -13.42 -19.66 -11.22
#